data_AF-A0A2H0RDQ8-F1
#
_entry.id   AF-A0A2H0RDQ8-F1
#
_cell.length_a   1.000
_cell.length_b   1.000
_cell.length_c   1.000
_cell.angle_alpha   90.00
_cell.angle_beta   90.00
_cell.angle_gamma   90.00
#
_symmetry.space_group_name_H-M   'P 1'
#
loop_
_entity.id
_entity.type
_entity.pdbx_description
1 polymer ?
#
loop_
_entity_poly.entity_id
_entity_poly.type
_entity_poly.pdbx_seq_one_letter_code
_entity_poly.pdbx_strand_id
1 'polypeptide(L)'
;MITKTSIFKKHLIYIQSMIGKKKSNSIKLPTPQYTMEDLKKADDPIIFTRANAIFEEGRVDRLRPLYNGYAASVRGTQTYEVELSPRRVDEGSCTCPMGREEKLCKHIIAVAVAVINQNDA
;
A
#
# COMPACT_ATOMS: atom_id res chain seq x y z
N MET A 1 6.68 -1.55 -28.41
CA MET A 1 5.64 -1.87 -27.41
C MET A 1 6.30 -2.71 -26.33
N ILE A 2 6.63 -2.11 -25.19
CA ILE A 2 7.33 -2.80 -24.11
C ILE A 2 6.26 -3.37 -23.18
N THR A 3 6.09 -4.69 -23.19
CA THR A 3 5.13 -5.38 -22.33
C THR A 3 5.61 -5.31 -20.87
N LYS A 4 4.75 -4.81 -19.97
CA LYS A 4 5.00 -4.55 -18.53
C LYS A 4 5.42 -5.79 -17.70
N THR A 5 5.48 -6.97 -18.32
CA THR A 5 6.00 -8.23 -17.73
C THR A 5 7.48 -8.17 -17.32
N SER A 6 8.24 -7.17 -17.78
CA SER A 6 9.69 -7.06 -17.51
C SER A 6 10.08 -6.38 -16.20
N ILE A 7 9.13 -5.83 -15.42
CA ILE A 7 9.44 -5.18 -14.13
C ILE A 7 9.37 -6.17 -12.96
N PHE A 8 8.44 -7.14 -13.02
CA PHE A 8 8.21 -8.10 -11.92
C PHE A 8 9.26 -9.21 -11.78
N LYS A 9 9.95 -9.62 -12.86
CA LYS A 9 10.87 -10.77 -12.81
C LYS A 9 12.22 -10.50 -12.14
N LYS A 10 12.61 -9.24 -11.91
CA LYS A 10 13.85 -8.91 -11.15
C LYS A 10 13.66 -8.98 -9.63
N HIS A 11 12.42 -8.99 -9.13
CA HIS A 11 12.16 -8.95 -7.69
C HIS A 11 12.36 -10.29 -6.97
N LEU A 12 12.32 -11.41 -7.71
CA LEU A 12 12.32 -12.76 -7.12
C LEU A 12 13.70 -13.24 -6.64
N ILE A 13 14.79 -12.64 -7.11
CA ILE A 13 16.15 -13.08 -6.77
C ILE A 13 16.63 -12.51 -5.41
N TYR A 14 16.02 -11.42 -4.92
CA TYR A 14 16.51 -10.73 -3.72
C TYR A 14 16.00 -11.28 -2.38
N ILE A 15 14.90 -12.03 -2.39
CA ILE A 15 14.21 -12.46 -1.15
C ILE A 15 15.09 -13.45 -0.34
N GLN A 16 15.98 -14.20 -0.99
CA GLN A 16 16.86 -15.16 -0.30
C GLN A 16 18.02 -14.51 0.48
N SER A 17 18.30 -13.21 0.30
CA SER A 17 19.41 -12.53 1.00
C SER A 17 19.02 -11.86 2.32
N MET A 18 17.73 -11.83 2.69
CA MET A 18 17.22 -11.07 3.85
C MET A 18 16.84 -11.92 5.07
N ILE A 19 17.27 -13.20 5.09
CA ILE A 19 17.17 -14.05 6.29
C ILE A 19 18.30 -13.68 7.24
N GLY A 20 18.17 -12.54 7.91
CA GLY A 20 19.07 -12.17 9.01
C GLY A 20 19.44 -10.71 9.02
N LYS A 21 18.65 -9.91 9.75
CA LYS A 21 19.14 -9.01 10.80
C LYS A 21 17.99 -8.32 11.52
N LYS A 22 17.94 -8.56 12.83
CA LYS A 22 17.26 -7.71 13.82
C LYS A 22 17.78 -6.27 13.72
N LYS A 23 16.86 -5.30 13.63
CA LYS A 23 16.81 -4.05 14.45
C LYS A 23 15.77 -3.12 13.83
N SER A 24 14.86 -2.67 14.69
CA SER A 24 14.01 -1.50 14.52
C SER A 24 14.88 -0.24 14.35
N ASN A 25 15.45 -0.06 13.17
CA ASN A 25 15.84 1.27 12.71
C ASN A 25 14.56 1.92 12.21
N SER A 26 14.14 3.01 12.84
CA SER A 26 13.00 3.84 12.46
C SER A 26 13.26 4.52 11.12
N ILE A 27 13.21 3.75 10.04
CA ILE A 27 13.19 4.30 8.68
C ILE A 27 11.89 5.10 8.58
N LYS A 28 12.02 6.41 8.34
CA LYS A 28 10.87 7.30 8.13
C LYS A 28 10.12 6.84 6.87
N LEU A 29 8.78 6.88 6.92
CA LEU A 29 7.97 6.63 5.72
C LEU A 29 8.33 7.66 4.64
N PRO A 30 8.44 7.25 3.36
CA PRO A 30 8.46 8.19 2.26
C PRO A 30 7.29 9.18 2.36
N THR A 31 7.49 10.41 1.92
CA THR A 31 6.40 11.40 1.87
C THR A 31 5.50 11.10 0.67
N PRO A 32 4.18 10.95 0.87
CA PRO A 32 3.25 10.75 -0.24
C PRO A 32 3.14 12.03 -1.09
N GLN A 33 2.98 11.86 -2.40
CA GLN A 33 2.75 12.93 -3.38
C GLN A 33 1.26 13.05 -3.76
N TYR A 34 0.39 12.46 -2.94
CA TYR A 34 -1.06 12.50 -3.07
C TYR A 34 -1.66 12.96 -1.73
N THR A 35 -2.78 13.66 -1.82
CA THR A 35 -3.51 14.27 -0.70
C THR A 35 -4.77 13.50 -0.36
N MET A 36 -5.43 13.85 0.75
CA MET A 36 -6.71 13.25 1.11
C MET A 36 -7.80 13.52 0.06
N GLU A 37 -7.76 14.70 -0.58
CA GLU A 37 -8.63 15.08 -1.68
C GLU A 37 -8.41 14.20 -2.92
N ASP A 38 -7.17 13.81 -3.20
CA ASP A 38 -6.87 12.88 -4.30
C ASP A 38 -7.46 11.51 -4.02
N LEU A 39 -7.36 11.02 -2.78
CA LEU A 39 -7.94 9.72 -2.37
C LEU A 39 -9.47 9.70 -2.51
N LYS A 40 -10.16 10.79 -2.18
CA LYS A 40 -11.62 10.93 -2.33
C LYS A 40 -12.07 10.87 -3.80
N LYS A 41 -11.19 11.21 -4.74
CA LYS A 41 -11.46 11.28 -6.19
C LYS A 41 -10.86 10.12 -6.97
N ALA A 42 -10.09 9.24 -6.32
CA ALA A 42 -9.33 8.19 -6.99
C ALA A 42 -10.22 7.09 -7.59
N ASP A 43 -11.42 6.90 -7.04
CA ASP A 43 -12.40 5.90 -7.48
C ASP A 43 -13.82 6.36 -7.08
N ASP A 44 -14.78 5.44 -7.08
CA ASP A 44 -16.12 5.66 -6.54
C ASP A 44 -16.07 6.12 -5.06
N PRO A 45 -16.84 7.16 -4.66
CA PRO A 45 -16.94 7.62 -3.28
C PRO A 45 -17.17 6.49 -2.25
N ILE A 46 -17.89 5.43 -2.61
CA ILE A 46 -18.14 4.29 -1.72
C ILE A 46 -16.87 3.51 -1.39
N ILE A 47 -15.89 3.46 -2.30
CA ILE A 47 -14.61 2.80 -2.07
C ILE A 47 -13.82 3.59 -1.03
N PHE A 48 -13.81 4.93 -1.14
CA PHE A 48 -13.16 5.80 -0.17
C PHE A 48 -13.82 5.67 1.21
N THR A 49 -15.15 5.73 1.30
CA THR A 49 -15.87 5.56 2.59
C THR A 49 -15.51 4.23 3.26
N ARG A 50 -15.47 3.13 2.50
CA ARG A 50 -15.10 1.81 3.04
C ARG A 50 -13.63 1.74 3.44
N ALA A 51 -12.74 2.41 2.70
CA ALA A 51 -11.32 2.48 3.03
C ALA A 51 -11.08 3.26 4.32
N ASN A 52 -11.78 4.38 4.50
CA ASN A 52 -11.69 5.19 5.71
C ASN A 52 -12.18 4.41 6.94
N ALA A 53 -13.29 3.67 6.82
CA ALA A 53 -13.77 2.79 7.89
C ALA A 53 -12.72 1.73 8.30
N ILE A 54 -12.05 1.10 7.33
CA ILE A 54 -10.95 0.15 7.61
C ILE A 54 -9.82 0.81 8.42
N PHE A 55 -9.46 2.04 8.08
CA PHE A 55 -8.43 2.78 8.79
C PHE A 55 -8.88 3.15 10.22
N GLU A 56 -10.07 3.73 10.37
CA GLU A 56 -10.64 4.14 11.66
C GLU A 56 -10.83 2.95 12.61
N GLU A 57 -11.17 1.78 12.08
CA GLU A 57 -11.27 0.51 12.83
C GLU A 57 -9.90 -0.08 13.21
N GLY A 58 -8.78 0.56 12.85
CA GLY A 58 -7.42 0.09 13.17
C GLY A 58 -7.04 -1.21 12.44
N ARG A 59 -7.58 -1.44 11.24
CA ARG A 59 -7.35 -2.67 10.47
C ARG A 59 -6.15 -2.61 9.52
N VAL A 60 -5.40 -1.51 9.52
CA VAL A 60 -4.12 -1.37 8.82
C VAL A 60 -2.98 -1.66 9.78
N ASP A 61 -2.37 -2.82 9.65
CA ASP A 61 -1.30 -3.31 10.51
C ASP A 61 0.05 -3.31 9.79
N ARG A 62 1.13 -3.27 10.57
CA ARG A 62 2.52 -3.45 10.08
C ARG A 62 2.90 -2.50 8.93
N LEU A 63 2.35 -1.28 8.91
CA LEU A 63 2.76 -0.26 7.95
C LEU A 63 4.26 0.01 8.09
N ARG A 64 5.00 -0.20 7.01
CA ARG A 64 6.44 -0.07 6.96
C ARG A 64 6.90 0.56 5.64
N PRO A 65 8.02 1.28 5.63
CA PRO A 65 8.61 1.78 4.41
C PRO A 65 9.25 0.65 3.58
N LEU A 66 9.17 0.79 2.26
CA LEU A 66 9.98 0.10 1.27
C LEU A 66 10.94 1.12 0.63
N TYR A 67 11.92 0.65 -0.16
CA TYR A 67 12.87 1.52 -0.87
C TYR A 67 12.16 2.59 -1.72
N ASN A 68 11.04 2.22 -2.34
CA ASN A 68 10.26 3.05 -3.26
C ASN A 68 8.76 3.01 -2.96
N GLY A 69 8.37 2.86 -1.68
CA GLY A 69 6.95 2.85 -1.31
C GLY A 69 6.66 2.39 0.09
N TYR A 70 5.50 1.77 0.26
CA TYR A 70 4.97 1.31 1.54
C TYR A 70 4.54 -0.15 1.42
N ALA A 71 4.65 -0.88 2.52
CA ALA A 71 4.03 -2.19 2.67
C ALA A 71 3.18 -2.21 3.95
N ALA A 72 2.03 -2.87 3.90
CA ALA A 72 1.17 -3.07 5.06
C ALA A 72 0.34 -4.36 4.93
N SER A 73 -0.10 -4.88 6.07
CA SER A 73 -1.07 -5.96 6.15
C SER A 73 -2.43 -5.36 6.52
N VAL A 74 -3.49 -5.63 5.76
CA VAL A 74 -4.83 -5.08 6.01
C VAL A 74 -5.80 -6.19 6.35
N ARG A 75 -6.46 -6.09 7.51
CA ARG A 75 -7.45 -7.07 7.97
C ARG A 75 -8.80 -6.84 7.29
N GLY A 76 -9.30 -7.86 6.59
CA GLY A 76 -10.65 -7.93 6.05
C GLY A 76 -11.28 -9.29 6.34
N THR A 77 -11.92 -9.92 5.34
CA THR A 77 -12.33 -11.34 5.44
C THR A 77 -11.15 -12.29 5.61
N GLN A 78 -9.98 -11.87 5.12
CA GLN A 78 -8.67 -12.45 5.34
C GLN A 78 -7.69 -11.29 5.54
N THR A 79 -6.44 -11.60 5.89
CA THR A 79 -5.38 -10.58 5.87
C THR A 79 -4.86 -10.45 4.45
N TYR A 80 -4.86 -9.22 3.93
CA TYR A 80 -4.36 -8.90 2.61
C TYR A 80 -3.07 -8.10 2.70
N GLU A 81 -2.09 -8.45 1.88
CA GLU A 81 -0.84 -7.69 1.77
C GLU A 81 -1.02 -6.60 0.73
N VAL A 82 -0.54 -5.40 1.06
CA VAL A 82 -0.63 -4.21 0.21
C VAL A 82 0.75 -3.62 0.03
N GLU A 83 1.10 -3.33 -1.21
CA GLU A 83 2.24 -2.48 -1.56
C GLU A 83 1.74 -1.24 -2.28
N LEU A 84 2.31 -0.07 -1.97
CA LEU A 84 1.84 1.20 -2.51
C LEU A 84 3.00 2.15 -2.83
N SER A 85 2.96 2.76 -4.00
CA SER A 85 3.88 3.82 -4.45
C SER A 85 3.66 5.12 -3.65
N PRO A 86 4.71 5.89 -3.33
CA PRO A 86 4.57 7.20 -2.72
C PRO A 86 4.12 8.26 -3.73
N ARG A 87 4.21 7.97 -5.05
CA ARG A 87 3.93 8.95 -6.10
C ARG A 87 2.45 8.99 -6.44
N ARG A 88 1.79 7.84 -6.49
CA ARG A 88 0.41 7.72 -6.96
C ARG A 88 -0.34 6.61 -6.24
N VAL A 89 -1.61 6.86 -5.94
CA VAL A 89 -2.49 5.90 -5.25
C VAL A 89 -2.89 4.71 -6.14
N ASP A 90 -2.96 4.91 -7.46
CA ASP A 90 -3.27 3.86 -8.44
C ASP A 90 -2.05 3.00 -8.81
N GLU A 91 -0.86 3.38 -8.35
CA GLU A 91 0.36 2.56 -8.42
C GLU A 91 0.51 1.72 -7.15
N GLY A 92 -0.39 0.77 -6.95
CA GLY A 92 -0.37 -0.14 -5.81
C GLY A 92 -0.75 -1.56 -6.21
N SER A 93 -0.42 -2.51 -5.34
CA SER A 93 -0.87 -3.90 -5.47
C SER A 93 -1.50 -4.35 -4.16
N CYS A 94 -2.51 -5.21 -4.27
CA CYS A 94 -3.15 -5.82 -3.11
C CYS A 94 -3.49 -7.28 -3.43
N THR A 95 -3.26 -8.18 -2.47
CA THR A 95 -3.55 -9.61 -2.65
C THR A 95 -5.04 -9.96 -2.57
N CYS A 96 -5.93 -8.98 -2.37
CA CYS A 96 -7.38 -9.20 -2.35
C CYS A 96 -7.93 -9.55 -3.75
N PRO A 97 -9.12 -10.17 -3.86
CA PRO A 97 -9.68 -10.56 -5.15
C PRO A 97 -9.71 -9.42 -6.18
N MET A 98 -10.15 -8.23 -5.76
CA MET A 98 -10.20 -7.03 -6.61
C MET A 98 -8.81 -6.51 -6.99
N GLY A 99 -7.86 -6.50 -6.05
CA GLY A 99 -6.49 -6.04 -6.30
C GLY A 99 -5.69 -6.96 -7.23
N ARG A 100 -5.99 -8.26 -7.23
CA ARG A 100 -5.40 -9.22 -8.18
C ARG A 100 -5.87 -9.00 -9.62
N GLU A 101 -6.98 -8.30 -9.82
CA GLU A 101 -7.43 -7.83 -11.13
C GLU A 101 -6.82 -6.47 -11.51
N GLU A 102 -5.77 -6.03 -10.81
CA GLU A 102 -5.10 -4.73 -11.01
C GLU A 102 -6.05 -3.53 -10.85
N LYS A 103 -7.12 -3.69 -10.07
CA LYS A 103 -8.07 -2.61 -9.75
C LYS A 103 -7.72 -1.94 -8.43
N LEU A 104 -7.97 -0.64 -8.36
CA LEU A 104 -7.90 0.09 -7.12
C LEU A 104 -8.95 -0.49 -6.15
N CYS A 105 -8.52 -0.82 -4.94
CA CYS A 105 -9.40 -1.42 -3.95
C CYS A 105 -9.31 -0.64 -2.64
N LYS A 106 -10.35 -0.78 -1.82
CA LYS A 106 -10.42 -0.14 -0.51
C LYS A 106 -9.21 -0.40 0.40
N HIS A 107 -8.51 -1.53 0.26
CA HIS A 107 -7.32 -1.80 1.08
C HIS A 107 -6.12 -0.93 0.66
N ILE A 108 -5.95 -0.68 -0.64
CA ILE A 108 -4.90 0.23 -1.14
C ILE A 108 -5.17 1.66 -0.64
N ILE A 109 -6.42 2.12 -0.78
CA ILE A 109 -6.81 3.45 -0.28
C ILE A 109 -6.67 3.53 1.25
N ALA A 110 -7.00 2.49 2.00
CA ALA A 110 -6.83 2.48 3.46
C ALA A 110 -5.36 2.63 3.88
N VAL A 111 -4.43 2.00 3.15
CA VAL A 111 -2.99 2.20 3.37
C VAL A 111 -2.56 3.61 3.00
N ALA A 112 -3.10 4.17 1.91
CA ALA A 112 -2.82 5.56 1.53
C ALA A 112 -3.27 6.56 2.60
N VAL A 113 -4.47 6.37 3.19
CA VAL A 113 -4.97 7.15 4.32
C VAL A 113 -4.02 7.04 5.52
N ALA A 114 -3.60 5.83 5.88
CA ALA A 114 -2.69 5.61 7.00
C ALA A 114 -1.34 6.30 6.81
N VAL A 115 -0.80 6.28 5.59
CA VAL A 115 0.46 6.96 5.24
C VAL A 115 0.36 8.47 5.35
N ILE A 116 -0.73 9.09 4.88
CA ILE A 116 -0.95 10.54 5.01
C ILE A 116 -1.00 10.91 6.50
N ASN A 117 -1.82 10.20 7.28
CA ASN A 117 -1.96 10.46 8.72
C ASN A 117 -0.65 10.29 9.51
N GLN A 118 0.24 9.36 9.11
CA GLN A 118 1.54 9.20 9.76
C GLN A 118 2.60 10.21 9.30
N ASN A 119 2.41 10.87 8.15
CA ASN A 119 3.31 11.93 7.69
C ASN A 119 2.90 13.31 8.23
N ASP A 120 1.62 13.48 8.59
CA ASP A 120 1.08 14.71 9.20
C ASP A 120 1.28 14.78 10.73
N ALA A 121 1.69 13.67 11.35
CA ALA A 121 1.97 13.54 12.79
C ALA A 121 3.45 13.81 13.14
#